data_AF-A0A353IQ79-F1
#
_entry.id   AF-A0A353IQ79-F1
#
_cell.length_a   1.000
_cell.length_b   1.000
_cell.length_c   1.000
_cell.angle_alpha   90.00
_cell.angle_beta   90.00
_cell.angle_gamma   90.00
#
_symmetry.space_group_name_H-M   'P 1'
#
loop_
_entity.id
_entity.type
_entity.pdbx_description
1 polymer ?
#
loop_
_entity_poly.entity_id
_entity_poly.type
_entity_poly.pdbx_seq_one_letter_code
_entity_poly.pdbx_strand_id
1 'polypeptide(L)'
;GDVFRSAFAPPGSAAHLIALTSGEVLRYRFDTFSRLLTASPAARDYFDLAVARQAARQAIHLTAVGQLDSSQRLVTFLMELATHTGVPASEGRIVFEMPLSRTEVAEYLGLNADTLSRIMSRLRNEGLLTQPDRHTVFVRDLAALAALTPASQSMMSTRHAAPAADFPER
;
A
#
# COMPACT_ATOMS: atom_id res chain seq x y z
N GLY A 1 -9.50 -3.95 -6.38
CA GLY A 1 -8.24 -4.38 -7.00
C GLY A 1 -7.55 -3.21 -7.65
N ASP A 2 -6.27 -3.38 -7.99
CA ASP A 2 -5.46 -2.35 -8.64
C ASP A 2 -5.63 -2.38 -10.15
N VAL A 3 -5.45 -1.23 -10.82
CA VAL A 3 -5.55 -1.14 -12.28
C VAL A 3 -4.24 -0.67 -12.86
N PHE A 4 -3.54 -1.60 -13.51
CA PHE A 4 -2.32 -1.28 -14.23
C PHE A 4 -2.60 -0.99 -15.70
N ARG A 5 -2.16 0.18 -16.18
CA ARG A 5 -2.09 0.51 -17.61
C ARG A 5 -0.62 0.60 -17.99
N SER A 6 -0.22 -0.03 -19.10
CA SER A 6 1.16 0.06 -19.60
C SER A 6 1.62 1.50 -19.86
N ALA A 7 0.68 2.41 -20.13
CA ALA A 7 0.96 3.85 -20.24
C ALA A 7 1.47 4.51 -18.94
N PHE A 8 1.34 3.85 -17.79
CA PHE A 8 1.92 4.32 -16.52
C PHE A 8 3.39 3.92 -16.36
N ALA A 9 3.91 3.02 -17.19
CA ALA A 9 5.33 2.68 -17.16
C ALA A 9 6.15 3.81 -17.82
N PRO A 10 7.34 4.13 -17.28
CA PRO A 10 8.24 5.08 -17.94
C PRO A 10 8.54 4.66 -19.38
N PRO A 11 8.62 5.61 -20.34
CA PRO A 11 8.94 5.29 -21.73
C PRO A 11 10.24 4.49 -21.84
N GLY A 12 10.24 3.44 -22.67
CA GLY A 12 11.43 2.61 -22.91
C GLY A 12 11.82 1.68 -21.76
N SER A 13 11.07 1.65 -20.65
CA SER A 13 11.32 0.72 -19.54
C SER A 13 10.49 -0.55 -19.70
N ALA A 14 11.11 -1.72 -19.53
CA ALA A 14 10.38 -2.96 -19.33
C ALA A 14 9.72 -2.90 -17.95
N ALA A 15 8.38 -2.93 -17.91
CA ALA A 15 7.63 -3.04 -16.67
C ALA A 15 7.27 -4.50 -16.43
N HIS A 16 7.60 -5.00 -15.24
CA HIS A 16 7.24 -6.33 -14.80
C HIS A 16 6.18 -6.24 -13.72
N LEU A 17 5.16 -7.11 -13.80
CA LEU A 17 4.19 -7.33 -12.74
C LEU A 17 4.50 -8.69 -12.12
N ILE A 18 4.69 -8.71 -10.81
CA ILE A 18 5.00 -9.92 -10.05
C ILE A 18 3.86 -10.11 -9.05
N ALA A 19 3.27 -11.30 -9.04
CA ALA A 19 2.28 -11.67 -8.03
C ALA A 19 3.02 -12.02 -6.74
N LEU A 20 2.85 -11.21 -5.69
CA LEU A 20 3.42 -11.47 -4.36
C LEU A 20 2.57 -12.48 -3.56
N THR A 21 1.29 -12.56 -3.89
CA THR A 21 0.32 -13.49 -3.33
C THR A 21 -0.52 -14.09 -4.47
N SER A 22 -1.33 -15.12 -4.15
CA SER A 22 -2.27 -15.66 -5.13
C SER A 22 -3.31 -14.60 -5.50
N GLY A 23 -3.55 -14.43 -6.80
CA GLY A 23 -4.51 -13.46 -7.30
C GLY A 23 -4.85 -13.69 -8.77
N GLU A 24 -5.87 -12.98 -9.23
CA GLU A 24 -6.33 -13.03 -10.61
C GLU A 24 -5.96 -11.75 -11.37
N VAL A 25 -5.58 -11.91 -12.63
CA VAL A 25 -5.27 -10.80 -13.52
C VAL A 25 -6.22 -10.85 -14.71
N LEU A 26 -7.09 -9.84 -14.83
CA LEU A 26 -7.93 -9.66 -16.01
C LEU A 26 -7.25 -8.71 -16.98
N ARG A 27 -6.93 -9.21 -18.17
CA ARG A 27 -6.30 -8.41 -19.23
C ARG A 27 -7.32 -8.00 -20.28
N TYR A 28 -7.47 -6.71 -20.47
CA TYR A 28 -8.30 -6.13 -21.52
C TYR A 28 -7.46 -5.45 -22.59
N ARG A 29 -7.87 -5.57 -23.86
CA ARG A 29 -7.43 -4.63 -24.88
C ARG A 29 -8.03 -3.25 -24.59
N PHE A 30 -7.28 -2.19 -24.86
CA PHE A 30 -7.72 -0.82 -24.54
C PHE A 30 -9.03 -0.43 -25.23
N ASP A 31 -9.25 -0.85 -26.48
CA ASP A 31 -10.50 -0.57 -27.19
C ASP A 31 -11.71 -1.27 -26.54
N THR A 32 -11.52 -2.50 -26.07
CA THR A 32 -12.57 -3.29 -25.42
C THR A 32 -12.87 -2.72 -24.04
N PHE A 33 -11.83 -2.35 -23.31
CA PHE A 33 -11.94 -1.67 -22.03
C PHE A 33 -12.67 -0.32 -22.16
N SER A 34 -12.33 0.48 -23.17
CA SER A 34 -12.98 1.77 -23.43
C SER A 34 -14.49 1.60 -23.72
N ARG A 35 -14.87 0.56 -24.46
CA ARG A 35 -16.29 0.23 -24.68
C ARG A 35 -16.99 -0.18 -23.38
N LEU A 36 -16.35 -0.99 -22.53
CA LEU A 36 -16.87 -1.36 -21.21
C LEU A 36 -17.14 -0.13 -20.33
N LEU A 37 -16.18 0.79 -20.25
CA LEU A 37 -16.34 2.02 -19.47
C LEU A 37 -17.44 2.94 -20.02
N THR A 38 -17.68 2.91 -21.33
CA THR A 38 -18.78 3.67 -21.95
C THR A 38 -20.14 3.04 -21.68
N ALA A 39 -20.20 1.70 -21.69
CA ALA A 39 -21.43 0.94 -21.51
C ALA A 39 -21.87 0.79 -20.05
N SER A 40 -20.96 0.96 -19.07
CA SER A 40 -21.24 0.74 -17.66
C SER A 40 -20.71 1.91 -16.80
N PRO A 41 -21.61 2.76 -16.25
CA PRO A 41 -21.23 3.81 -15.30
C PRO A 41 -20.50 3.25 -14.07
N ALA A 42 -20.96 2.13 -13.52
CA ALA A 42 -20.32 1.49 -12.37
C ALA A 42 -18.87 1.05 -12.67
N ALA A 43 -18.60 0.57 -13.89
CA ALA A 43 -17.24 0.22 -14.30
C ALA A 43 -16.34 1.46 -14.44
N ARG A 44 -16.90 2.57 -14.93
CA ARG A 44 -16.22 3.87 -15.00
C ARG A 44 -15.87 4.39 -13.60
N ASP A 45 -16.86 4.45 -12.70
CA ASP A 45 -16.66 4.95 -11.34
C ASP A 45 -15.62 4.12 -10.58
N TYR A 46 -15.68 2.79 -10.72
CA TYR A 46 -14.67 1.90 -10.15
C TYR A 46 -13.27 2.16 -10.72
N PHE A 47 -13.14 2.30 -12.04
CA PHE A 47 -11.86 2.57 -12.68
C PHE A 47 -11.28 3.90 -12.25
N ASP A 48 -12.09 4.97 -12.25
CA ASP A 48 -11.66 6.30 -11.85
C ASP A 48 -11.18 6.32 -10.39
N LEU A 49 -11.92 5.64 -9.50
CA LEU A 49 -11.52 5.48 -8.10
C LEU A 49 -10.23 4.66 -7.96
N ALA A 50 -10.07 3.58 -8.73
CA ALA A 50 -8.86 2.75 -8.70
C ALA A 50 -7.62 3.54 -9.18
N VAL A 51 -7.74 4.33 -10.24
CA VAL A 51 -6.68 5.21 -10.74
C VAL A 51 -6.35 6.29 -9.71
N ALA A 52 -7.35 6.93 -9.11
CA ALA A 52 -7.14 7.94 -8.07
C ALA A 52 -6.38 7.37 -6.86
N ARG A 53 -6.77 6.16 -6.39
CA ARG A 53 -6.08 5.46 -5.30
C ARG A 53 -4.65 5.08 -5.66
N GLN A 54 -4.39 4.66 -6.90
CA GLN A 54 -3.03 4.37 -7.36
C GLN A 54 -2.18 5.64 -7.41
N ALA A 55 -2.70 6.74 -7.96
CA ALA A 55 -2.00 8.01 -8.01
C ALA A 55 -1.68 8.54 -6.60
N ALA A 56 -2.62 8.44 -5.66
CA ALA A 56 -2.40 8.81 -4.27
C ALA A 56 -1.27 8.00 -3.61
N ARG A 57 -1.24 6.67 -3.79
CA ARG A 57 -0.16 5.81 -3.29
C ARG A 57 1.19 6.16 -3.91
N GLN A 58 1.23 6.40 -5.22
CA GLN A 58 2.46 6.83 -5.90
C GLN A 58 2.97 8.17 -5.36
N ALA A 59 2.07 9.13 -5.11
CA ALA A 59 2.43 10.41 -4.52
C ALA A 59 2.99 10.26 -3.10
N ILE A 60 2.32 9.47 -2.24
CA ILE A 60 2.79 9.18 -0.87
C ILE A 60 4.17 8.53 -0.91
N HIS A 61 4.37 7.53 -1.77
CA HIS A 61 5.65 6.86 -1.92
C HIS A 61 6.78 7.81 -2.36
N LEU A 62 6.54 8.61 -3.40
CA LEU A 62 7.53 9.57 -3.89
C LEU A 62 7.85 10.65 -2.86
N THR A 63 6.86 11.13 -2.11
CA THR A 63 7.07 12.03 -0.97
C THR A 63 7.89 11.35 0.13
N ALA A 64 7.58 10.09 0.45
CA ALA A 64 8.31 9.32 1.45
C ALA A 64 9.79 9.20 1.09
N VAL A 65 10.09 8.74 -0.11
CA VAL A 65 11.48 8.56 -0.58
C VAL A 65 12.19 9.91 -0.74
N GLY A 66 11.50 10.94 -1.23
CA GLY A 66 12.11 12.23 -1.55
C GLY A 66 12.28 13.20 -0.39
N GLN A 67 11.48 13.09 0.68
CA GLN A 67 11.42 14.11 1.74
C GLN A 67 11.53 13.55 3.16
N LEU A 68 11.19 12.27 3.37
CA LEU A 68 11.18 11.71 4.72
C LEU A 68 12.52 11.07 5.08
N ASP A 69 12.82 11.05 6.39
CA ASP A 69 13.95 10.30 6.90
C ASP A 69 13.72 8.78 6.84
N SER A 70 14.77 7.98 7.06
CA SER A 70 14.68 6.52 6.95
C SER A 70 13.64 5.89 7.87
N SER A 71 13.47 6.42 9.09
CA SER A 71 12.49 5.92 10.05
C SER A 71 11.08 6.23 9.56
N GLN A 72 10.84 7.48 9.19
CA GLN A 72 9.56 7.96 8.68
C GLN A 72 9.13 7.20 7.42
N ARG A 73 10.04 6.91 6.49
CA ARG A 73 9.76 6.09 5.29
C ARG A 73 9.20 4.71 5.66
N LEU A 74 9.87 4.01 6.56
CA LEU A 74 9.43 2.68 6.99
C LEU A 74 8.07 2.76 7.70
N VAL A 75 7.89 3.75 8.57
CA VAL A 75 6.62 3.91 9.26
C VAL A 75 5.47 4.24 8.29
N THR A 76 5.69 5.12 7.31
CA THR A 76 4.71 5.39 6.25
C THR A 76 4.32 4.09 5.51
N PHE A 77 5.30 3.27 5.13
CA PHE A 77 5.05 1.99 4.46
C PHE A 77 4.25 1.02 5.34
N LEU A 78 4.60 0.88 6.62
CA LEU A 78 3.85 0.03 7.55
C LEU A 78 2.41 0.53 7.74
N MET A 79 2.21 1.86 7.78
CA MET A 79 0.89 2.47 7.84
C MET A 79 0.07 2.22 6.56
N GLU A 80 0.71 2.19 5.38
CA GLU A 80 0.04 1.88 4.11
C GLU A 80 -0.49 0.44 4.12
N LEU A 81 0.34 -0.52 4.52
CA LEU A 81 -0.06 -1.92 4.66
C LEU A 81 -1.18 -2.08 5.71
N ALA A 82 -1.00 -1.51 6.90
CA ALA A 82 -2.00 -1.56 7.97
C ALA A 82 -3.35 -0.96 7.56
N THR A 83 -3.35 0.08 6.72
CA THR A 83 -4.57 0.74 6.27
C THR A 83 -5.26 -0.01 5.12
N HIS A 84 -4.48 -0.67 4.26
CA HIS A 84 -5.00 -1.26 3.03
C HIS A 84 -5.33 -2.76 3.14
N THR A 85 -4.48 -3.52 3.82
CA THR A 85 -4.62 -4.98 3.99
C THR A 85 -4.79 -5.38 5.45
N GLY A 86 -4.68 -4.42 6.37
CA GLY A 86 -4.78 -4.69 7.80
C GLY A 86 -6.17 -5.13 8.22
N VAL A 87 -6.20 -6.19 9.03
CA VAL A 87 -7.39 -6.69 9.70
C VAL A 87 -7.38 -6.15 11.14
N PRO A 88 -8.48 -5.51 11.59
CA PRO A 88 -8.62 -5.12 12.98
C PRO A 88 -8.52 -6.33 13.92
N ALA A 89 -7.73 -6.19 14.98
CA ALA A 89 -7.64 -7.14 16.08
C ALA A 89 -8.21 -6.51 17.36
N SER A 90 -8.16 -7.26 18.47
CA SER A 90 -8.62 -6.77 19.78
C SER A 90 -7.87 -5.50 20.20
N GLU A 91 -8.56 -4.62 20.93
CA GLU A 91 -7.96 -3.44 21.59
C GLU A 91 -7.31 -2.42 20.64
N GLY A 92 -7.87 -2.22 19.44
CA GLY A 92 -7.38 -1.21 18.49
C GLY A 92 -6.08 -1.60 17.78
N ARG A 93 -5.66 -2.86 17.91
CA ARG A 93 -4.51 -3.43 17.21
C ARG A 93 -4.86 -3.74 15.76
N ILE A 94 -3.86 -3.74 14.88
CA ILE A 94 -4.01 -4.14 13.48
C ILE A 94 -2.98 -5.21 13.17
N VAL A 95 -3.41 -6.26 12.47
CA VAL A 95 -2.52 -7.27 11.91
C VAL A 95 -2.56 -7.20 10.39
N PHE A 96 -1.41 -7.31 9.76
CA PHE A 96 -1.31 -7.41 8.30
C PHE A 96 -0.18 -8.35 7.89
N GLU A 97 -0.29 -8.89 6.68
CA GLU A 97 0.79 -9.64 6.05
C GLU A 97 1.82 -8.71 5.43
N MET A 98 3.09 -9.07 5.58
CA MET A 98 4.25 -8.47 4.93
C MET A 98 4.56 -9.30 3.68
N PRO A 99 4.08 -8.88 2.49
CA PRO A 99 4.24 -9.67 1.26
C PRO A 99 5.65 -9.58 0.67
N LEU A 100 6.47 -8.64 1.16
CA LEU A 100 7.81 -8.36 0.67
C LEU A 100 8.86 -8.87 1.65
N SER A 101 9.96 -9.40 1.10
CA SER A 101 11.16 -9.67 1.88
C SER A 101 11.79 -8.37 2.39
N ARG A 102 12.65 -8.51 3.38
CA ARG A 102 13.36 -7.36 3.96
C ARG A 102 14.19 -6.58 2.94
N THR A 103 14.80 -7.30 1.99
CA THR A 103 15.61 -6.70 0.93
C THR A 103 14.73 -5.92 -0.04
N GLU A 104 13.59 -6.47 -0.43
CA GLU A 104 12.64 -5.79 -1.33
C GLU A 104 12.04 -4.55 -0.67
N VAL A 105 11.69 -4.61 0.63
CA VAL A 105 11.22 -3.41 1.34
C VAL A 105 12.33 -2.36 1.44
N ALA A 106 13.58 -2.77 1.70
CA ALA A 106 14.70 -1.84 1.76
C ALA A 106 14.92 -1.15 0.40
N GLU A 107 14.96 -1.91 -0.69
CA GLU A 107 15.07 -1.40 -2.05
C GLU A 107 13.92 -0.45 -2.39
N TYR A 108 12.69 -0.85 -2.09
CA TYR A 108 11.50 -0.03 -2.30
C TYR A 108 11.62 1.33 -1.59
N LEU A 109 12.14 1.36 -0.36
CA LEU A 109 12.25 2.60 0.43
C LEU A 109 13.55 3.39 0.18
N GLY A 110 14.43 2.91 -0.71
CA GLY A 110 15.76 3.49 -0.91
C GLY A 110 16.63 3.40 0.35
N LEU A 111 16.51 2.30 1.10
CA LEU A 111 17.26 1.99 2.31
C LEU A 111 18.17 0.78 2.08
N ASN A 112 19.14 0.57 2.96
CA ASN A 112 19.79 -0.72 3.06
C ASN A 112 19.07 -1.61 4.10
N ALA A 113 19.23 -2.93 3.97
CA ALA A 113 18.56 -3.91 4.83
C ALA A 113 18.99 -3.82 6.31
N ASP A 114 20.21 -3.35 6.60
CA ASP A 114 20.69 -3.15 7.98
C ASP A 114 19.94 -1.99 8.65
N THR A 115 19.85 -0.83 7.99
CA THR A 115 19.09 0.34 8.45
C THR A 115 17.63 -0.02 8.69
N LEU A 116 16.99 -0.72 7.76
CA LEU A 116 15.61 -1.19 7.93
C LEU A 116 15.51 -2.12 9.16
N SER A 117 16.43 -3.06 9.31
CA SER A 117 16.45 -4.00 10.45
C SER A 117 16.59 -3.26 11.79
N ARG A 118 17.44 -2.23 11.85
CA ARG A 118 17.62 -1.40 13.05
C ARG A 118 16.33 -0.65 13.41
N ILE A 119 15.68 -0.02 12.42
CA ILE A 119 14.42 0.71 12.66
C ILE A 119 13.32 -0.26 13.11
N MET A 120 13.13 -1.40 12.43
CA MET A 120 12.16 -2.42 12.85
C MET A 120 12.42 -2.90 14.28
N SER A 121 13.69 -3.07 14.65
CA SER A 121 14.06 -3.48 16.02
C SER A 121 13.76 -2.40 17.04
N ARG A 122 14.01 -1.13 16.70
CA ARG A 122 13.65 0.00 17.55
C ARG A 122 12.13 0.05 17.79
N LEU A 123 11.31 -0.04 16.74
CA LEU A 123 9.85 -0.02 16.84
C LEU A 123 9.31 -1.19 17.69
N ARG A 124 9.95 -2.37 17.64
CA ARG A 124 9.63 -3.50 18.53
C ARG A 124 10.00 -3.21 19.98
N ASN A 125 11.19 -2.66 20.22
CA ASN A 125 11.66 -2.33 21.56
C ASN A 125 10.84 -1.21 22.23
N GLU A 126 10.33 -0.27 21.43
CA GLU A 126 9.39 0.77 21.85
C GLU A 126 7.97 0.23 22.06
N GLY A 127 7.71 -1.05 21.76
CA GLY A 127 6.41 -1.69 21.95
C GLY A 127 5.33 -1.26 20.96
N LEU A 128 5.70 -0.59 19.87
CA LEU A 128 4.75 -0.10 18.85
C LEU A 128 4.25 -1.21 17.93
N LEU A 129 5.09 -2.22 17.69
CA LEU A 129 4.73 -3.38 16.88
C LEU A 129 5.39 -4.66 17.39
N THR A 130 4.85 -5.80 16.96
CA THR A 130 5.49 -7.11 17.05
C THR A 130 5.49 -7.80 15.70
N GLN A 131 6.47 -8.66 15.49
CA GLN A 131 6.63 -9.43 14.26
C GLN A 131 7.04 -10.85 14.65
N PRO A 132 6.09 -11.76 14.92
CA PRO A 132 6.39 -13.12 15.37
C PRO A 132 7.11 -13.94 14.30
N ASP A 133 6.86 -13.63 13.03
CA ASP A 133 7.49 -14.26 11.88
C ASP A 133 7.73 -13.22 10.78
N ARG A 134 8.43 -13.61 9.70
CA ARG A 134 8.80 -12.66 8.63
C ARG A 134 7.62 -12.07 7.85
N HIS A 135 6.49 -12.77 7.84
CA HIS A 135 5.31 -12.48 7.03
C HIS A 135 4.20 -11.79 7.80
N THR A 136 4.23 -11.77 9.14
CA THR A 136 3.13 -11.21 9.93
C THR A 136 3.59 -10.04 10.79
N VAL A 137 2.93 -8.89 10.68
CA VAL A 137 3.17 -7.72 11.53
C VAL A 137 1.93 -7.36 12.33
N PHE A 138 2.11 -7.20 13.64
CA PHE A 138 1.09 -6.73 14.57
C PHE A 138 1.43 -5.32 15.02
N VAL A 139 0.64 -4.35 14.62
CA VAL A 139 0.70 -2.97 15.13
C VAL A 139 -0.08 -2.92 16.43
N ARG A 140 0.60 -2.59 17.53
CA ARG A 140 0.02 -2.54 18.86
C ARG A 140 -0.72 -1.24 19.12
N ASP A 141 -0.20 -0.15 18.57
CA ASP A 141 -0.81 1.18 18.66
C ASP A 141 -0.66 1.89 17.31
N LEU A 142 -1.76 1.91 16.55
CA LEU A 142 -1.78 2.54 15.24
C LEU A 142 -1.62 4.07 15.34
N ALA A 143 -2.15 4.68 16.41
CA ALA A 143 -2.09 6.13 16.58
C ALA A 143 -0.67 6.57 16.93
N ALA A 144 0.01 5.86 17.83
CA ALA A 144 1.40 6.11 18.15
C ALA A 144 2.32 5.86 16.95
N LEU A 145 2.08 4.80 16.16
CA LEU A 145 2.81 4.56 14.92
C LEU A 145 2.58 5.70 13.90
N ALA A 146 1.32 6.12 13.73
CA ALA A 146 0.96 7.23 12.83
C ALA A 146 1.64 8.55 13.22
N ALA A 147 1.85 8.81 14.51
CA ALA A 147 2.52 10.01 14.99
C ALA A 147 4.01 10.09 14.59
N LEU A 148 4.64 8.97 14.22
CA LEU A 148 6.04 8.93 13.78
C LEU A 148 6.24 9.27 12.30
N THR A 149 5.16 9.54 11.56
CA THR A 149 5.25 9.98 10.16
C THR A 149 4.33 11.16 9.88
N PRO A 150 4.83 12.22 9.21
CA PRO A 150 3.97 13.32 8.78
C PRO A 150 2.97 12.91 7.68
N ALA A 151 3.20 11.77 6.99
CA ALA A 151 2.30 11.27 5.94
C ALA A 151 0.96 10.76 6.49
N SER A 152 0.87 10.46 7.79
CA SER A 152 -0.32 9.87 8.41
C SER A 152 -1.58 10.72 8.23
N GLN A 153 -1.45 12.05 8.25
CA GLN A 153 -2.59 12.97 8.05
C GLN A 153 -3.19 12.83 6.64
N SER A 154 -2.35 12.76 5.61
CA SER A 154 -2.77 12.54 4.23
C SER A 154 -3.38 11.14 4.03
N MET A 155 -2.85 10.14 4.72
CA MET A 155 -3.34 8.76 4.62
C MET A 155 -4.70 8.57 5.31
N MET A 156 -4.87 9.13 6.50
CA MET A 156 -6.12 9.04 7.29
C MET A 156 -7.27 9.84 6.65
N SER A 157 -6.98 10.98 6.05
CA SER A 157 -7.99 11.76 5.28
C SER A 157 -8.48 11.00 4.04
N THR A 158 -7.60 10.26 3.37
CA THR A 158 -7.96 9.44 2.20
C THR A 158 -8.81 8.22 2.57
N ARG A 159 -8.67 7.67 3.78
CA ARG A 159 -9.46 6.52 4.28
C ARG A 159 -10.96 6.84 4.41
N HIS A 160 -11.31 8.09 4.73
CA HIS A 160 -12.72 8.51 4.88
C HIS A 160 -13.47 8.71 3.55
N ALA A 161 -12.75 8.75 2.42
CA ALA A 161 -13.35 9.01 1.11
C ALA A 161 -13.70 7.73 0.32
N ALA A 162 -13.53 6.54 0.90
CA ALA A 162 -13.83 5.28 0.21
C ALA A 162 -15.31 4.90 0.40
N PRO A 163 -16.16 4.93 -0.65
CA PRO A 163 -17.46 4.29 -0.57
C PRO A 163 -17.27 2.78 -0.39
N ALA A 164 -18.12 2.18 0.45
CA ALA A 164 -18.24 0.73 0.55
C ALA A 164 -18.62 0.19 -0.83
N ALA A 165 -17.67 -0.44 -1.50
CA ALA A 165 -17.92 -1.07 -2.79
C ALA A 165 -18.59 -2.43 -2.50
N ASP A 166 -19.91 -2.43 -2.37
CA ASP A 166 -20.73 -3.62 -2.53
C ASP A 166 -20.64 -4.04 -4.00
N PHE A 167 -19.82 -5.06 -4.26
CA PHE A 167 -19.89 -5.78 -5.52
C PHE A 167 -20.89 -6.92 -5.34
N PRO A 168 -21.90 -7.04 -6.21
CA PRO A 168 -22.81 -8.18 -6.16
C PRO A 168 -22.00 -9.46 -6.43
N GLU A 169 -22.06 -10.40 -5.49
CA GLU A 169 -21.54 -11.75 -5.66
C GLU A 169 -22.16 -12.38 -6.94
N ARG A 170 -21.30 -12.98 -7.76
CA ARG A 170 -21.71 -13.88 -8.85
C ARG A 170 -20.99 -15.21 -8.70
#